data_AF-A0A3S9NLQ8-F1
#
_entry.id   AF-A0A3S9NLQ8-F1
#
_cell.length_a   1.000
_cell.length_b   1.000
_cell.length_c   1.000
_cell.angle_alpha   90.00
_cell.angle_beta   90.00
_cell.angle_gamma   90.00
#
_symmetry.space_group_name_H-M   'P 1'
#
loop_
_entity.id
_entity.type
_entity.pdbx_description
1 polymer ?
#
loop_
_entity_poly.entity_id
_entity_poly.type
_entity_poly.pdbx_seq_one_letter_code
_entity_poly.pdbx_strand_id
1 'polypeptide(L)'
;AWAMLVARICQLYPNAVSAVIVEKFFNIYTKWNWPQPVLLKPIEDGPLQVRVWNPRLYAHDRQHRMPVITPAYPSMCATHNITSSTQKVILSELGRGSDMMTQINLGTKSWSDLFERHDFFHRYKFYLCVVAATAGSDEDHLKWSGFVESRLRQLVLKLEATEGVEAAHPYVKDFSSSYLAEENKIEDIINSSGTLQGEEFLKSLKKPGPEDKEKKQIHISNLYIGLDINLSKTVGQPDGIKKLDIQYPCSEFYSLSKGWVTFNEQMHHIQIKNVKLYDLPNDVYIEGEVRPKKTSKKRKKDTNPDQLKRPKSVSVPPVPVPTSN
;
A
#
# COMPACT_ATOMS: atom_id res chain seq x y z
N ALA A 1 -11.66 2.27 17.20
CA ALA A 1 -12.74 2.34 16.19
C ALA A 1 -13.59 1.06 16.15
N TRP A 2 -13.00 -0.11 15.84
CA TRP A 2 -13.75 -1.38 15.74
C TRP A 2 -14.62 -1.71 16.97
N ALA A 3 -14.10 -1.52 18.19
CA ALA A 3 -14.89 -1.72 19.41
C ALA A 3 -16.18 -0.86 19.44
N MET A 4 -16.13 0.39 18.98
CA MET A 4 -17.30 1.27 18.95
C MET A 4 -18.28 0.87 17.84
N LEU A 5 -17.79 0.38 16.70
CA LEU A 5 -18.64 -0.17 15.66
C LEU A 5 -19.39 -1.40 16.18
N VAL A 6 -18.70 -2.34 16.83
CA VAL A 6 -19.33 -3.52 17.45
C VAL A 6 -20.31 -3.12 18.55
N ALA A 7 -19.93 -2.20 19.44
CA ALA A 7 -20.81 -1.72 20.52
C ALA A 7 -22.12 -1.12 19.97
N ARG A 8 -22.07 -0.39 18.84
CA ARG A 8 -23.29 0.13 18.20
C ARG A 8 -24.21 -0.98 17.74
N ILE A 9 -23.67 -2.08 17.20
CA ILE A 9 -24.48 -3.23 16.80
C ILE A 9 -25.10 -3.91 18.03
N CYS A 10 -24.34 -4.06 19.12
CA CYS A 10 -24.88 -4.59 20.38
C CYS A 10 -26.04 -3.73 20.93
N GLN A 11 -25.97 -2.40 20.81
CA GLN A 11 -27.09 -1.52 21.19
C GLN A 11 -28.35 -1.75 20.34
N LEU A 12 -28.19 -2.09 19.06
CA LEU A 12 -29.31 -2.36 18.15
C LEU A 12 -29.93 -3.75 18.36
N TYR A 13 -29.14 -4.70 18.91
CA TYR A 13 -29.55 -6.09 19.13
C TYR A 13 -29.16 -6.58 20.54
N PRO A 14 -29.78 -6.05 21.61
CA PRO A 14 -29.32 -6.26 23.00
C PRO A 14 -29.38 -7.70 23.49
N ASN A 15 -30.27 -8.52 22.92
CA ASN A 15 -30.48 -9.92 23.33
C ASN A 15 -29.87 -10.92 22.33
N ALA A 16 -29.12 -10.45 21.32
CA ALA A 16 -28.54 -11.31 20.30
C ALA A 16 -27.23 -11.95 20.80
N VAL A 17 -27.03 -13.21 20.42
CA VAL A 17 -25.75 -13.91 20.64
C VAL A 17 -24.65 -13.37 19.71
N SER A 18 -23.39 -13.59 20.06
CA SER A 18 -22.24 -13.03 19.32
C SER A 18 -22.21 -13.39 17.83
N ALA A 19 -22.62 -14.61 17.46
CA ALA A 19 -22.69 -15.01 16.05
C ALA A 19 -23.63 -14.11 15.23
N VAL A 20 -24.79 -13.78 15.80
CA VAL A 20 -25.77 -12.87 15.19
C VAL A 20 -25.23 -11.44 15.16
N ILE A 21 -24.50 -11.00 16.20
CA ILE A 21 -23.85 -9.68 16.22
C ILE A 21 -22.86 -9.54 15.07
N VAL A 22 -22.04 -10.56 14.78
CA VAL A 22 -21.10 -10.54 13.65
C VAL A 22 -21.84 -10.47 12.30
N GLU A 23 -22.91 -11.24 12.13
CA GLU A 23 -23.77 -11.16 10.93
C GLU A 23 -24.35 -9.74 10.74
N LYS A 24 -24.94 -9.18 11.81
CA LYS A 24 -25.53 -7.84 11.78
C LYS A 24 -24.49 -6.75 11.57
N PHE A 25 -23.28 -6.93 12.09
CA PHE A 25 -22.17 -6.02 11.87
C PHE A 25 -21.87 -5.82 10.38
N PHE A 26 -21.66 -6.92 9.63
CA PHE A 26 -21.40 -6.83 8.20
C PHE A 26 -22.61 -6.32 7.42
N ASN A 27 -23.80 -6.86 7.70
CA ASN A 27 -25.03 -6.48 7.00
C ASN A 27 -25.36 -4.98 7.16
N ILE A 28 -25.19 -4.43 8.36
CA ILE A 28 -25.48 -3.03 8.65
C ILE A 28 -24.41 -2.13 8.07
N TYR A 29 -23.12 -2.40 8.30
CA TYR A 29 -22.06 -1.48 7.88
C TYR A 29 -21.79 -1.48 6.38
N THR A 30 -22.16 -2.54 5.66
CA THR A 30 -22.17 -2.55 4.19
C THR A 30 -23.23 -1.62 3.61
N LYS A 31 -24.36 -1.43 4.32
CA LYS A 31 -25.50 -0.58 3.90
C LYS A 31 -25.55 0.77 4.62
N TRP A 32 -24.59 1.03 5.50
CA TRP A 32 -24.57 2.25 6.30
C TRP A 32 -24.35 3.45 5.39
N ASN A 33 -25.14 4.51 5.62
CA ASN A 33 -25.14 5.69 4.78
C ASN A 33 -23.95 6.62 5.10
N TRP A 34 -22.73 6.15 4.87
CA TRP A 34 -21.52 6.95 5.05
C TRP A 34 -21.59 8.25 4.22
N PRO A 35 -21.24 9.43 4.76
CA PRO A 35 -20.49 9.67 6.00
C PRO A 35 -21.34 9.92 7.26
N GLN A 36 -22.58 9.39 7.35
CA GLN A 36 -23.36 9.48 8.59
C GLN A 36 -22.57 8.89 9.78
N PRO A 37 -22.44 9.61 10.91
CA PRO A 37 -21.57 9.16 12.00
C PRO A 37 -22.16 8.01 12.79
N VAL A 38 -21.28 7.12 13.24
CA VAL A 38 -21.61 6.11 14.24
C VAL A 38 -21.45 6.73 15.63
N LEU A 39 -22.57 6.84 16.35
CA LEU A 39 -22.65 7.38 17.71
C LEU A 39 -23.11 6.30 18.69
N LEU A 40 -22.44 6.20 19.85
CA LEU A 40 -22.85 5.31 20.94
C LEU A 40 -23.79 5.99 21.95
N LYS A 41 -23.75 7.31 22.02
CA LYS A 41 -24.63 8.16 22.82
C LYS A 41 -24.72 9.54 22.16
N PRO A 42 -25.71 10.38 22.52
CA PRO A 42 -25.73 11.77 22.08
C PRO A 42 -24.40 12.48 22.42
N ILE A 43 -23.92 13.32 21.52
CA ILE A 43 -22.73 14.14 21.77
C ILE A 43 -23.11 15.17 22.84
N GLU A 44 -22.34 15.22 23.91
CA GLU A 44 -22.55 16.13 25.04
C GLU A 44 -21.73 17.40 24.85
N ASP A 45 -22.33 18.53 25.18
CA ASP A 45 -21.59 19.76 25.45
C ASP A 45 -20.94 19.66 26.84
N GLY A 46 -19.83 20.36 27.02
CA GLY A 46 -19.15 20.40 28.31
C GLY A 46 -18.57 21.76 28.62
N PRO A 47 -18.11 21.96 29.86
CA PRO A 47 -17.79 23.28 30.40
C PRO A 47 -16.49 23.88 29.84
N LEU A 48 -15.65 23.08 29.18
CA LEU A 48 -14.38 23.54 28.64
C LEU A 48 -14.55 24.08 27.22
N GLN A 49 -13.77 25.11 26.87
CA GLN A 49 -13.67 25.65 25.51
C GLN A 49 -12.82 24.76 24.60
N VAL A 50 -13.16 23.47 24.54
CA VAL A 50 -12.48 22.46 23.72
C VAL A 50 -13.32 22.14 22.50
N ARG A 51 -12.65 21.79 21.39
CA ARG A 51 -13.30 21.40 20.16
C ARG A 51 -13.97 20.03 20.34
N VAL A 52 -15.28 19.99 20.12
CA VAL A 52 -16.07 18.75 19.99
C VAL A 52 -16.35 18.49 18.51
N TRP A 53 -16.32 17.22 18.09
CA TRP A 53 -16.58 16.85 16.69
C TRP A 53 -17.92 17.41 16.21
N ASN A 54 -17.90 18.27 15.20
CA ASN A 54 -19.10 18.89 14.66
C ASN A 54 -18.92 19.22 13.18
N PRO A 55 -19.48 18.41 12.25
CA PRO A 55 -19.34 18.65 10.82
C PRO A 55 -20.11 19.91 10.36
N ARG A 56 -21.13 20.38 11.09
CA ARG A 56 -21.82 21.62 10.70
C ARG A 56 -20.92 22.83 10.88
N LEU A 57 -20.09 22.83 11.92
CA LEU A 57 -19.19 23.94 12.24
C LEU A 57 -17.83 23.79 11.54
N TYR A 58 -17.18 22.63 11.64
CA TYR A 58 -15.78 22.48 11.24
C TYR A 58 -15.63 21.79 9.88
N ALA A 59 -14.95 22.45 8.93
CA ALA A 59 -14.70 21.91 7.60
C ALA A 59 -13.93 20.58 7.61
N HIS A 60 -12.95 20.45 8.51
CA HIS A 60 -12.19 19.22 8.68
C HIS A 60 -13.10 18.03 9.07
N ASP A 61 -14.08 18.26 9.96
CA ASP A 61 -14.99 17.20 10.39
C ASP A 61 -15.96 16.77 9.29
N ARG A 62 -16.32 17.68 8.37
CA ARG A 62 -17.12 17.34 7.17
C ARG A 62 -16.39 16.42 6.20
N GLN A 63 -15.07 16.47 6.20
CA GLN A 63 -14.25 15.66 5.29
C GLN A 63 -14.06 14.22 5.80
N HIS A 64 -14.49 13.90 7.02
CA HIS A 64 -14.40 12.53 7.55
C HIS A 64 -15.30 11.59 6.75
N ARG A 65 -14.69 10.57 6.15
CA ARG A 65 -15.37 9.64 5.22
C ARG A 65 -16.23 8.59 5.91
N MET A 66 -15.72 8.01 7.01
CA MET A 66 -16.45 7.00 7.80
C MET A 66 -16.37 7.34 9.31
N PRO A 67 -17.06 8.39 9.78
CA PRO A 67 -16.87 8.89 11.13
C PRO A 67 -17.40 7.94 12.22
N VAL A 68 -16.51 7.53 13.13
CA VAL A 68 -16.84 6.76 14.34
C VAL A 68 -16.44 7.59 15.55
N ILE A 69 -17.43 8.03 16.34
CA ILE A 69 -17.25 9.09 17.31
C ILE A 69 -17.05 8.53 18.72
N THR A 70 -16.04 9.06 19.43
CA THR A 70 -15.77 8.67 20.82
C THR A 70 -16.89 9.16 21.75
N PRO A 71 -17.38 8.31 22.67
CA PRO A 71 -18.51 8.67 23.53
C PRO A 71 -18.12 9.59 24.68
N ALA A 72 -16.86 9.61 25.12
CA ALA A 72 -16.44 10.49 26.21
C ALA A 72 -16.24 11.92 25.69
N TYR A 73 -16.65 12.90 26.51
CA TYR A 73 -16.36 14.31 26.26
C TYR A 73 -14.85 14.62 26.41
N PRO A 74 -14.25 15.42 25.51
CA PRO A 74 -14.81 15.92 24.27
C PRO A 74 -14.85 14.84 23.17
N SER A 75 -16.02 14.67 22.54
CA SER A 75 -16.18 13.67 21.47
C SER A 75 -15.32 14.01 20.25
N MET A 76 -14.61 13.02 19.72
CA MET A 76 -13.71 13.13 18.57
C MET A 76 -13.95 12.00 17.57
N CYS A 77 -13.51 12.19 16.33
CA CYS A 77 -13.55 11.13 15.33
C CYS A 77 -12.33 10.21 15.45
N ALA A 78 -12.57 8.94 15.80
CA ALA A 78 -11.52 7.92 15.91
C ALA A 78 -11.02 7.39 14.57
N THR A 79 -11.66 7.79 13.46
CA THR A 79 -11.40 7.29 12.10
C THR A 79 -11.06 8.43 11.13
N HIS A 80 -10.55 9.55 11.63
CA HIS A 80 -10.16 10.72 10.83
C HIS A 80 -9.07 10.42 9.78
N ASN A 81 -8.35 9.31 9.91
CA ASN A 81 -7.30 8.87 8.97
C ASN A 81 -7.81 8.05 7.77
N ILE A 82 -9.12 7.76 7.67
CA ILE A 82 -9.66 7.01 6.53
C ILE A 82 -9.58 7.83 5.23
N THR A 83 -8.96 7.25 4.21
CA THR A 83 -8.80 7.83 2.87
C THR A 83 -9.89 7.33 1.91
N SER A 84 -9.95 7.80 0.66
CA SER A 84 -10.88 7.27 -0.34
C SER A 84 -10.54 5.81 -0.62
N SER A 85 -9.26 5.53 -0.80
CA SER A 85 -8.73 4.20 -1.07
C SER A 85 -9.00 3.24 0.08
N THR A 86 -8.73 3.62 1.34
CA THR A 86 -9.00 2.72 2.47
C THR A 86 -10.48 2.57 2.77
N GLN A 87 -11.32 3.59 2.52
CA GLN A 87 -12.77 3.43 2.56
C GLN A 87 -13.26 2.38 1.56
N LYS A 88 -12.78 2.42 0.30
CA LYS A 88 -13.12 1.40 -0.72
C LYS A 88 -12.73 -0.01 -0.25
N VAL A 89 -11.53 -0.17 0.32
CA VAL A 89 -11.07 -1.46 0.87
C VAL A 89 -11.96 -1.92 2.02
N ILE A 90 -12.26 -1.05 2.99
CA ILE A 90 -13.11 -1.40 4.14
C ILE A 90 -14.51 -1.82 3.67
N LEU A 91 -15.11 -1.07 2.75
CA LEU A 91 -16.43 -1.40 2.20
C LEU A 91 -16.41 -2.72 1.41
N SER A 92 -15.36 -2.98 0.64
CA SER A 92 -15.17 -4.26 -0.05
C SER A 92 -15.07 -5.43 0.94
N GLU A 93 -14.31 -5.29 2.03
CA GLU A 93 -14.17 -6.35 3.04
C GLU A 93 -15.45 -6.51 3.88
N LEU A 94 -16.20 -5.43 4.12
CA LEU A 94 -17.52 -5.51 4.76
C LEU A 94 -18.52 -6.29 3.88
N GLY A 95 -18.52 -6.02 2.57
CA GLY A 95 -19.31 -6.78 1.60
C GLY A 95 -18.91 -8.26 1.55
N ARG A 96 -17.61 -8.56 1.46
CA ARG A 96 -17.09 -9.95 1.54
C ARG A 96 -17.56 -10.64 2.81
N GLY A 97 -17.47 -9.97 3.97
CA GLY A 97 -17.95 -10.50 5.24
C GLY A 97 -19.45 -10.76 5.26
N SER A 98 -20.25 -9.87 4.68
CA SER A 98 -21.71 -10.03 4.53
C SER A 98 -22.07 -11.28 3.73
N ASP A 99 -21.39 -11.49 2.60
CA ASP A 99 -21.58 -12.65 1.75
C ASP A 99 -21.14 -13.95 2.45
N MET A 100 -20.00 -13.90 3.16
CA MET A 100 -19.49 -15.05 3.91
C MET A 100 -20.43 -15.44 5.06
N MET A 101 -20.96 -14.46 5.79
CA MET A 101 -21.95 -14.71 6.84
C MET A 101 -23.23 -15.35 6.30
N THR A 102 -23.67 -14.95 5.11
CA THR A 102 -24.81 -15.59 4.42
C THR A 102 -24.50 -17.06 4.12
N GLN A 103 -23.31 -17.35 3.59
CA GLN A 103 -22.88 -18.72 3.28
C GLN A 103 -22.70 -19.61 4.53
N ILE A 104 -22.22 -19.03 5.63
CA ILE A 104 -22.12 -19.71 6.94
C ILE A 104 -23.50 -20.06 7.48
N ASN A 105 -24.45 -19.12 7.41
CA ASN A 105 -25.84 -19.36 7.84
C ASN A 105 -26.54 -20.44 7.00
N LEU A 106 -26.18 -20.58 5.72
CA LEU A 106 -26.65 -21.65 4.84
C LEU A 106 -25.92 -22.99 5.06
N GLY A 107 -24.89 -23.04 5.92
CA GLY A 107 -24.09 -24.25 6.18
C GLY A 107 -23.11 -24.61 5.06
N THR A 108 -22.88 -23.72 4.09
CA THR A 108 -21.98 -23.96 2.94
C THR A 108 -20.53 -23.56 3.21
N LYS A 109 -20.31 -22.71 4.22
CA LYS A 109 -19.01 -22.21 4.66
C LYS A 109 -18.90 -22.25 6.18
N SER A 110 -17.69 -22.09 6.68
CA SER A 110 -17.35 -22.14 8.10
C SER A 110 -16.78 -20.80 8.59
N TRP A 111 -16.68 -20.64 9.91
CA TRP A 111 -16.03 -19.46 10.50
C TRP A 111 -14.56 -19.31 10.09
N SER A 112 -13.85 -20.42 9.85
CA SER A 112 -12.48 -20.36 9.34
C SER A 112 -12.38 -19.66 7.99
N ASP A 113 -13.38 -19.81 7.10
CA ASP A 113 -13.39 -19.12 5.80
C ASP A 113 -13.53 -17.58 5.95
N LEU A 114 -14.21 -17.11 6.99
CA LEU A 114 -14.32 -15.67 7.27
C LEU A 114 -12.95 -15.08 7.63
N PHE A 115 -12.17 -15.82 8.42
CA PHE A 115 -10.88 -15.42 8.95
C PHE A 115 -9.68 -15.83 8.08
N GLU A 116 -9.94 -16.30 6.85
CA GLU A 116 -8.88 -16.56 5.89
C GLU A 116 -8.03 -15.31 5.65
N ARG A 117 -6.72 -15.50 5.50
CA ARG A 117 -5.77 -14.40 5.29
C ARG A 117 -6.10 -13.66 4.00
N HIS A 118 -5.91 -12.34 4.02
CA HIS A 118 -6.04 -11.51 2.83
C HIS A 118 -5.05 -11.91 1.72
N ASP A 119 -5.36 -11.54 0.49
CA ASP A 119 -4.55 -11.77 -0.71
C ASP A 119 -3.77 -10.52 -1.17
N PHE A 120 -3.45 -9.60 -0.23
CA PHE A 120 -2.86 -8.29 -0.55
C PHE A 120 -1.65 -8.37 -1.51
N PHE A 121 -0.73 -9.31 -1.30
CA PHE A 121 0.49 -9.53 -2.12
C PHE A 121 0.28 -10.43 -3.36
N HIS A 122 -0.99 -10.69 -3.70
CA HIS A 122 -1.43 -11.41 -4.89
C HIS A 122 -2.39 -10.57 -5.75
N ARG A 123 -3.10 -9.62 -5.11
CA ARG A 123 -4.20 -8.84 -5.68
C ARG A 123 -3.79 -7.79 -6.71
N TYR A 124 -2.69 -7.06 -6.47
CA TYR A 124 -2.30 -5.92 -7.30
C TYR A 124 -1.21 -6.29 -8.30
N LYS A 125 -1.20 -5.63 -9.47
CA LYS A 125 -0.12 -5.81 -10.46
C LYS A 125 1.15 -5.04 -10.09
N PHE A 126 0.98 -3.91 -9.42
CA PHE A 126 2.03 -2.96 -9.06
C PHE A 126 1.90 -2.58 -7.59
N TYR A 127 3.04 -2.44 -6.93
CA TYR A 127 3.19 -2.00 -5.55
C TYR A 127 4.21 -0.88 -5.49
N LEU A 128 4.06 0.03 -4.55
CA LEU A 128 5.13 0.90 -4.12
C LEU A 128 5.72 0.34 -2.83
N CYS A 129 7.04 0.16 -2.81
CA CYS A 129 7.79 -0.15 -1.61
C CYS A 129 8.48 1.13 -1.14
N VAL A 130 8.06 1.65 0.01
CA VAL A 130 8.74 2.74 0.72
C VAL A 130 9.74 2.11 1.67
N VAL A 131 11.02 2.30 1.39
CA VAL A 131 12.15 1.81 2.18
C VAL A 131 12.61 2.94 3.09
N ALA A 132 12.40 2.82 4.40
CA ALA A 132 13.02 3.69 5.40
C ALA A 132 14.22 2.96 5.99
N ALA A 133 15.40 3.56 5.96
CA ALA A 133 16.61 2.94 6.51
C ALA A 133 17.38 3.89 7.41
N THR A 134 18.05 3.33 8.42
CA THR A 134 18.90 4.04 9.36
C THR A 134 20.23 3.33 9.49
N ALA A 135 21.33 4.00 9.15
CA ALA A 135 22.68 3.59 9.49
C ALA A 135 23.03 4.16 10.88
N GLY A 136 22.79 3.39 11.93
CA GLY A 136 22.83 3.87 13.31
C GLY A 136 22.27 2.85 14.29
N SER A 137 21.75 3.34 15.41
CA SER A 137 21.16 2.46 16.43
C SER A 137 19.73 2.04 16.07
N ASP A 138 19.27 0.96 16.72
CA ASP A 138 17.87 0.50 16.63
C ASP A 138 16.88 1.56 17.16
N GLU A 139 17.28 2.33 18.17
CA GLU A 139 16.46 3.42 18.72
C GLU A 139 16.28 4.56 17.70
N ASP A 140 17.36 4.92 16.99
CA ASP A 140 17.29 5.93 15.92
C ASP A 140 16.42 5.40 14.76
N HIS A 141 16.52 4.10 14.46
CA HIS A 141 15.67 3.49 13.45
C HIS A 141 14.19 3.52 13.83
N LEU A 142 13.85 3.19 15.08
CA LEU A 142 12.48 3.23 15.56
C LEU A 142 11.87 4.63 15.43
N LYS A 143 12.64 5.69 15.75
CA LYS A 143 12.22 7.09 15.58
C LYS A 143 12.02 7.44 14.10
N TRP A 144 12.97 7.07 13.24
CA TRP A 144 12.93 7.39 11.81
C TRP A 144 11.82 6.64 11.06
N SER A 145 11.79 5.31 11.19
CA SER A 145 10.78 4.45 10.57
C SER A 145 9.37 4.84 11.04
N GLY A 146 9.18 5.08 12.34
CA GLY A 146 7.91 5.54 12.90
C GLY A 146 7.49 6.91 12.35
N PHE A 147 8.43 7.84 12.13
CA PHE A 147 8.12 9.10 11.46
C PHE A 147 7.65 8.87 10.02
N VAL A 148 8.38 8.09 9.21
CA VAL A 148 8.00 7.77 7.82
C VAL A 148 6.64 7.07 7.76
N GLU A 149 6.42 6.07 8.62
CA GLU A 149 5.15 5.34 8.73
C GLU A 149 3.99 6.28 9.06
N SER A 150 4.17 7.19 10.03
CA SER A 150 3.14 8.17 10.43
C SER A 150 2.73 9.11 9.29
N ARG A 151 3.60 9.30 8.29
CA ARG A 151 3.36 10.15 7.12
C ARG A 151 2.92 9.38 5.89
N LEU A 152 2.98 8.04 5.88
CA LEU A 152 2.62 7.20 4.71
C LEU A 152 1.23 7.55 4.15
N ARG A 153 0.29 7.91 5.04
CA ARG A 153 -1.06 8.37 4.64
C ARG A 153 -1.04 9.60 3.71
N GLN A 154 -0.08 10.51 3.87
CA GLN A 154 0.05 11.69 3.00
C GLN A 154 0.41 11.28 1.56
N LEU A 155 1.28 10.27 1.41
CA LEU A 155 1.57 9.69 0.10
C LEU A 155 0.31 9.04 -0.49
N VAL A 156 -0.43 8.24 0.29
CA VAL A 156 -1.70 7.63 -0.15
C VAL A 156 -2.71 8.68 -0.61
N LEU A 157 -2.86 9.80 0.11
CA LEU A 157 -3.76 10.89 -0.26
C LEU A 157 -3.38 11.55 -1.61
N LYS A 158 -2.08 11.72 -1.87
CA LYS A 158 -1.61 12.26 -3.16
C LYS A 158 -1.75 11.24 -4.30
N LEU A 159 -1.48 9.97 -4.03
CA LEU A 159 -1.63 8.89 -5.01
C LEU A 159 -3.09 8.69 -5.42
N GLU A 160 -4.04 8.66 -4.47
CA GLU A 160 -5.46 8.49 -4.78
C GLU A 160 -6.09 9.67 -5.53
N ALA A 161 -5.42 10.82 -5.54
CA ALA A 161 -5.79 11.99 -6.32
C ALA A 161 -5.11 12.05 -7.71
N THR A 162 -4.18 11.12 -7.98
CA THR A 162 -3.45 11.07 -9.26
C THR A 162 -4.30 10.40 -10.33
N GLU A 163 -4.41 11.02 -11.51
CA GLU A 163 -5.17 10.47 -12.63
C GLU A 163 -4.64 9.08 -13.03
N GLY A 164 -5.56 8.13 -13.25
CA GLY A 164 -5.21 6.75 -13.57
C GLY A 164 -5.00 5.84 -12.35
N VAL A 165 -4.95 6.37 -11.13
CA VAL A 165 -4.97 5.56 -9.89
C VAL A 165 -6.42 5.41 -9.40
N GLU A 166 -6.95 4.19 -9.42
CA GLU A 166 -8.30 3.90 -8.90
C GLU A 166 -8.27 3.71 -7.37
N ALA A 167 -7.20 3.11 -6.85
CA ALA A 167 -6.97 2.95 -5.41
C ALA A 167 -5.47 2.84 -5.09
N ALA A 168 -5.06 3.49 -4.00
CA ALA A 168 -3.76 3.31 -3.37
C ALA A 168 -3.97 2.65 -1.99
N HIS A 169 -3.75 1.34 -1.90
CA HIS A 169 -4.05 0.53 -0.71
C HIS A 169 -2.77 0.33 0.12
N PRO A 170 -2.58 1.08 1.23
CA PRO A 170 -1.46 0.83 2.14
C PRO A 170 -1.64 -0.50 2.87
N TYR A 171 -0.58 -1.30 2.94
CA TYR A 171 -0.53 -2.46 3.80
C TYR A 171 -0.44 -2.03 5.28
N VAL A 172 -0.89 -2.90 6.19
CA VAL A 172 -1.10 -2.56 7.60
C VAL A 172 0.10 -2.84 8.51
N LYS A 173 1.18 -3.40 7.97
CA LYS A 173 2.41 -3.74 8.69
C LYS A 173 3.63 -3.40 7.86
N ASP A 174 4.74 -3.15 8.52
CA ASP A 174 6.06 -3.06 7.91
C ASP A 174 6.73 -4.44 7.81
N PHE A 175 7.80 -4.49 7.02
CA PHE A 175 8.74 -5.61 6.98
C PHE A 175 10.13 -5.09 7.34
N SER A 176 10.57 -5.44 8.54
CA SER A 176 11.81 -4.94 9.12
C SER A 176 12.96 -5.94 9.02
N SER A 177 14.16 -5.43 8.74
CA SER A 177 15.40 -6.22 8.73
C SER A 177 16.62 -5.37 9.12
N SER A 178 17.61 -6.01 9.72
CA SER A 178 18.85 -5.37 10.15
C SER A 178 20.06 -6.16 9.66
N TYR A 179 21.11 -5.46 9.25
CA TYR A 179 22.34 -6.04 8.73
C TYR A 179 23.56 -5.33 9.32
N LEU A 180 24.65 -6.07 9.53
CA LEU A 180 25.96 -5.47 9.76
C LEU A 180 26.45 -4.88 8.44
N ALA A 181 26.85 -3.62 8.45
CA ALA A 181 27.20 -2.90 7.23
C ALA A 181 28.46 -2.06 7.41
N GLU A 182 29.40 -2.23 6.47
CA GLU A 182 30.45 -1.26 6.20
C GLU A 182 29.84 -0.07 5.43
N GLU A 183 30.42 1.12 5.57
CA GLU A 183 29.87 2.36 4.97
C GLU A 183 29.70 2.27 3.45
N ASN A 184 30.64 1.61 2.77
CA ASN A 184 30.62 1.42 1.32
C ASN A 184 29.50 0.51 0.80
N LYS A 185 28.77 -0.20 1.67
CA LYS A 185 27.69 -1.13 1.28
C LYS A 185 26.30 -0.64 1.65
N ILE A 186 26.17 0.48 2.37
CA ILE A 186 24.87 1.02 2.83
C ILE A 186 23.91 1.23 1.65
N GLU A 187 24.38 1.88 0.58
CA GLU A 187 23.56 2.14 -0.60
C GLU A 187 23.12 0.86 -1.32
N ASP A 188 24.01 -0.13 -1.46
CA ASP A 188 23.71 -1.41 -2.09
C ASP A 188 22.65 -2.19 -1.31
N ILE A 189 22.73 -2.14 0.03
CA ILE A 189 21.75 -2.75 0.93
C ILE A 189 20.37 -2.10 0.75
N ILE A 190 20.32 -0.76 0.77
CA ILE A 190 19.07 -0.01 0.58
C ILE A 190 18.49 -0.30 -0.81
N ASN A 191 19.32 -0.27 -1.86
CA ASN A 191 18.93 -0.55 -3.24
C ASN A 191 18.45 -1.98 -3.46
N SER A 192 18.95 -2.94 -2.68
CA SER A 192 18.52 -4.34 -2.72
C SER A 192 17.22 -4.62 -1.95
N SER A 193 16.90 -3.81 -0.94
CA SER A 193 15.69 -3.99 -0.12
C SER A 193 14.38 -3.87 -0.90
N GLY A 194 13.36 -4.62 -0.51
CA GLY A 194 12.00 -4.48 -1.06
C GLY A 194 11.81 -5.02 -2.49
N THR A 195 12.79 -5.77 -3.02
CA THR A 195 12.70 -6.45 -4.33
C THR A 195 13.24 -7.86 -4.24
N LEU A 196 12.72 -8.77 -5.06
CA LEU A 196 13.18 -10.14 -5.14
C LEU A 196 14.63 -10.26 -5.61
N GLN A 197 15.06 -9.39 -6.54
CA GLN A 197 16.39 -9.43 -7.14
C GLN A 197 17.49 -9.15 -6.11
N GLY A 198 17.22 -8.30 -5.13
CA GLY A 198 18.17 -8.00 -4.06
C GLY A 198 18.23 -9.05 -2.94
N GLU A 199 17.34 -10.05 -2.94
CA GLU A 199 17.20 -10.98 -1.81
C GLU A 199 18.44 -11.87 -1.64
N GLU A 200 19.07 -12.34 -2.73
CA GLU A 200 20.30 -13.15 -2.65
C GLU A 200 21.46 -12.36 -2.04
N PHE A 201 21.60 -11.09 -2.42
CA PHE A 201 22.59 -10.18 -1.83
C PHE A 201 22.32 -9.98 -0.34
N LEU A 202 21.08 -9.65 0.04
CA LEU A 202 20.72 -9.42 1.45
C LEU A 202 20.91 -10.66 2.32
N LYS A 203 20.62 -11.86 1.80
CA LYS A 203 20.87 -13.13 2.50
C LYS A 203 22.35 -13.40 2.76
N SER A 204 23.25 -12.87 1.93
CA SER A 204 24.70 -13.02 2.11
C SER A 204 25.25 -12.16 3.26
N LEU A 205 24.49 -11.17 3.72
CA LEU A 205 24.91 -10.26 4.77
C LEU A 205 24.68 -10.85 6.17
N LYS A 206 25.60 -10.55 7.08
CA LYS A 206 25.47 -10.98 8.49
C LYS A 206 24.42 -10.12 9.20
N LYS A 207 23.47 -10.78 9.87
CA LYS A 207 22.53 -10.11 10.77
C LYS A 207 23.21 -9.79 12.11
N PRO A 208 22.90 -8.64 12.75
CA PRO A 208 23.48 -8.28 14.04
C PRO A 208 23.02 -9.24 15.14
N GLY A 209 23.99 -9.74 15.93
CA GLY A 209 23.72 -10.49 17.16
C GLY A 209 23.85 -9.62 18.43
N PRO A 210 23.58 -10.20 19.61
CA PRO A 210 23.67 -9.47 20.89
C PRO A 210 25.04 -8.84 21.17
N GLU A 211 26.11 -9.47 20.68
CA GLU A 211 27.50 -9.01 20.85
C GLU A 211 27.93 -7.97 19.81
N ASP A 212 27.14 -7.75 18.76
CA ASP A 212 27.50 -6.86 17.65
C ASP A 212 26.98 -5.42 17.84
N LYS A 213 26.48 -5.05 19.03
CA LYS A 213 25.87 -3.72 19.30
C LYS A 213 26.76 -2.53 18.97
N GLU A 214 28.08 -2.68 19.13
CA GLU A 214 29.04 -1.61 18.84
C GLU A 214 29.48 -1.56 17.37
N LYS A 215 29.14 -2.59 16.58
CA LYS A 215 29.47 -2.62 15.16
C LYS A 215 28.49 -1.76 14.38
N LYS A 216 28.94 -1.22 13.25
CA LYS A 216 28.07 -0.47 12.33
C LYS A 216 26.96 -1.37 11.79
N GLN A 217 25.72 -0.90 11.94
CA GLN A 217 24.52 -1.61 11.53
C GLN A 217 23.68 -0.69 10.64
N ILE A 218 22.91 -1.33 9.76
CA ILE A 218 21.83 -0.68 9.03
C ILE A 218 20.53 -1.40 9.36
N HIS A 219 19.53 -0.61 9.71
CA HIS A 219 18.17 -1.05 10.01
C HIS A 219 17.25 -0.56 8.90
N ILE A 220 16.32 -1.41 8.44
CA ILE A 220 15.45 -1.14 7.31
C ILE A 220 14.03 -1.54 7.64
N SER A 221 13.07 -0.67 7.36
CA SER A 221 11.63 -0.92 7.40
C SER A 221 11.04 -0.71 6.00
N ASN A 222 10.42 -1.75 5.44
CA ASN A 222 9.72 -1.69 4.16
C ASN A 222 8.21 -1.57 4.37
N LEU A 223 7.60 -0.52 3.80
CA LEU A 223 6.15 -0.31 3.79
C LEU A 223 5.63 -0.46 2.36
N TYR A 224 4.47 -1.12 2.20
CA TYR A 224 3.91 -1.40 0.88
C TYR A 224 2.59 -0.66 0.63
N ILE A 225 2.42 -0.17 -0.59
CA ILE A 225 1.14 0.36 -1.11
C ILE A 225 0.80 -0.40 -2.39
N GLY A 226 -0.29 -1.16 -2.40
CA GLY A 226 -0.84 -1.78 -3.61
C GLY A 226 -1.51 -0.73 -4.48
N LEU A 227 -1.21 -0.72 -5.78
CA LEU A 227 -1.80 0.21 -6.74
C LEU A 227 -2.78 -0.51 -7.65
N ASP A 228 -4.03 -0.06 -7.63
CA ASP A 228 -5.00 -0.37 -8.67
C ASP A 228 -5.01 0.77 -9.70
N ILE A 229 -4.69 0.43 -10.95
CA ILE A 229 -4.40 1.40 -12.01
C ILE A 229 -5.34 1.15 -13.18
N ASN A 230 -6.02 2.21 -13.63
CA ASN A 230 -6.89 2.20 -14.78
C ASN A 230 -6.51 3.32 -15.77
N LEU A 231 -5.71 2.97 -16.78
CA LEU A 231 -5.20 3.91 -17.78
C LEU A 231 -6.17 4.14 -18.94
N SER A 232 -7.25 3.34 -19.07
CA SER A 232 -8.20 3.45 -20.19
C SER A 232 -9.22 4.59 -20.03
N LYS A 233 -9.24 5.28 -18.89
CA LYS A 233 -10.19 6.36 -18.57
C LYS A 233 -9.64 7.79 -18.77
N THR A 234 -8.47 7.94 -19.38
CA THR A 234 -7.88 9.27 -19.59
C THR A 234 -8.66 10.02 -20.68
N VAL A 235 -9.46 10.99 -20.25
CA VAL A 235 -10.39 11.73 -21.12
C VAL A 235 -9.57 12.66 -22.04
N GLY A 236 -9.73 12.51 -23.36
CA GLY A 236 -9.26 13.51 -24.33
C GLY A 236 -7.96 13.20 -25.09
N GLN A 237 -7.34 12.02 -24.93
CA GLN A 237 -6.23 11.61 -25.80
C GLN A 237 -6.59 10.36 -26.62
N PRO A 238 -6.47 10.40 -27.97
CA PRO A 238 -6.79 9.26 -28.83
C PRO A 238 -5.91 8.02 -28.60
N ASP A 239 -4.81 8.16 -27.85
CA ASP A 239 -3.85 7.08 -27.54
C ASP A 239 -3.82 6.63 -26.07
N GLY A 240 -4.56 7.30 -25.17
CA GLY A 240 -4.52 7.07 -23.72
C GLY A 240 -3.13 7.29 -23.08
N ILE A 241 -3.08 7.62 -21.80
CA ILE A 241 -1.79 7.70 -21.08
C ILE A 241 -1.21 6.28 -20.92
N LYS A 242 -0.16 5.95 -21.69
CA LYS A 242 0.48 4.61 -21.66
C LYS A 242 1.27 4.32 -20.37
N LYS A 243 1.59 5.34 -19.57
CA LYS A 243 2.42 5.23 -18.36
C LYS A 243 1.90 6.15 -17.26
N LEU A 244 1.58 5.57 -16.10
CA LEU A 244 1.23 6.33 -14.90
C LEU A 244 2.44 7.15 -14.42
N ASP A 245 2.26 8.46 -14.24
CA ASP A 245 3.24 9.33 -13.61
C ASP A 245 2.87 9.57 -12.14
N ILE A 246 3.72 9.08 -11.24
CA ILE A 246 3.61 9.27 -9.79
C ILE A 246 4.82 10.03 -9.23
N GLN A 247 5.62 10.66 -10.09
CA GLN A 247 6.84 11.35 -9.68
C GLN A 247 6.52 12.47 -8.68
N TYR A 248 5.51 13.31 -8.97
CA TYR A 248 5.13 14.41 -8.08
C TYR A 248 4.70 13.93 -6.67
N PRO A 249 3.74 12.99 -6.50
CA PRO A 249 3.42 12.42 -5.19
C PRO A 249 4.62 11.85 -4.44
N CYS A 250 5.51 11.14 -5.15
CA CYS A 250 6.70 10.52 -4.56
C CYS A 250 7.73 11.56 -4.11
N SER A 251 8.00 12.58 -4.94
CA SER A 251 8.93 13.67 -4.63
C SER A 251 8.45 14.52 -3.45
N GLU A 252 7.15 14.81 -3.38
CA GLU A 252 6.55 15.52 -2.24
C GLU A 252 6.69 14.73 -0.93
N PHE A 253 6.45 13.41 -0.98
CA PHE A 253 6.62 12.56 0.19
C PHE A 253 8.09 12.43 0.63
N TYR A 254 9.01 12.38 -0.34
CA TYR A 254 10.45 12.42 -0.08
C TYR A 254 10.86 13.71 0.63
N SER A 255 10.43 14.87 0.11
CA SER A 255 10.68 16.18 0.74
C SER A 255 10.06 16.29 2.13
N LEU A 256 8.83 15.82 2.30
CA LEU A 256 8.17 15.75 3.62
C LEU A 256 8.98 14.91 4.62
N SER A 257 9.52 13.78 4.16
CA SER A 257 10.30 12.88 5.00
C SER A 257 11.62 13.50 5.43
N LYS A 258 12.32 14.16 4.49
CA LYS A 258 13.56 14.92 4.78
C LYS A 258 13.35 16.16 5.63
N GLY A 259 12.13 16.68 5.71
CA GLY A 259 11.76 17.81 6.57
C GLY A 259 11.65 17.46 8.06
N TRP A 260 11.96 16.22 8.46
CA TRP A 260 11.99 15.83 9.87
C TRP A 260 13.09 16.58 10.63
N VAL A 261 12.76 17.12 11.81
CA VAL A 261 13.65 18.02 12.57
C VAL A 261 15.01 17.41 12.90
N THR A 262 15.06 16.10 13.12
CA THR A 262 16.29 15.35 13.46
C THR A 262 16.82 14.55 12.27
N PHE A 263 16.39 14.87 11.05
CA PHE A 263 16.90 14.23 9.85
C PHE A 263 18.41 14.47 9.69
N ASN A 264 19.13 13.45 9.23
CA ASN A 264 20.58 13.47 9.05
C ASN A 264 20.87 12.64 7.79
N GLU A 265 21.45 13.27 6.76
CA GLU A 265 21.67 12.63 5.46
C GLU A 265 22.67 11.47 5.48
N GLN A 266 23.53 11.39 6.49
CA GLN A 266 24.50 10.31 6.65
C GLN A 266 23.90 9.09 7.35
N MET A 267 22.84 9.28 8.14
CA MET A 267 22.22 8.21 8.92
C MET A 267 20.88 7.78 8.34
N HIS A 268 20.04 8.73 7.94
CA HIS A 268 18.64 8.51 7.58
C HIS A 268 18.47 8.48 6.07
N HIS A 269 17.89 7.39 5.58
CA HIS A 269 17.63 7.18 4.17
C HIS A 269 16.16 6.86 3.94
N ILE A 270 15.64 7.32 2.80
CA ILE A 270 14.32 6.96 2.30
C ILE A 270 14.38 6.73 0.80
N GLN A 271 13.76 5.66 0.33
CA GLN A 271 13.64 5.34 -1.08
C GLN A 271 12.23 4.86 -1.39
N ILE A 272 11.69 5.21 -2.56
CA ILE A 272 10.39 4.73 -3.02
C ILE A 272 10.62 3.95 -4.30
N LYS A 273 10.26 2.67 -4.31
CA LYS A 273 10.46 1.76 -5.43
C LYS A 273 9.13 1.33 -6.00
N ASN A 274 9.03 1.28 -7.33
CA ASN A 274 7.94 0.60 -8.00
C ASN A 274 8.29 -0.89 -8.15
N VAL A 275 7.52 -1.75 -7.51
CA VAL A 275 7.73 -3.20 -7.46
C VAL A 275 6.56 -3.88 -8.15
N LYS A 276 6.86 -4.71 -9.15
CA LYS A 276 5.84 -5.51 -9.83
C LYS A 276 5.47 -6.70 -8.97
N LEU A 277 4.26 -7.22 -9.12
CA LEU A 277 3.77 -8.38 -8.37
C LEU A 277 4.75 -9.55 -8.31
N TYR A 278 5.35 -9.91 -9.45
CA TYR A 278 6.30 -11.03 -9.54
C TYR A 278 7.73 -10.70 -9.06
N ASP A 279 7.99 -9.46 -8.68
CA ASP A 279 9.28 -8.95 -8.18
C ASP A 279 9.21 -8.58 -6.69
N LEU A 280 8.07 -8.85 -6.04
CA LEU A 280 7.95 -8.76 -4.59
C LEU A 280 8.90 -9.77 -3.92
N PRO A 281 9.57 -9.37 -2.82
CA PRO A 281 10.49 -10.24 -2.08
C PRO A 281 9.73 -11.39 -1.39
N ASN A 282 10.43 -12.48 -1.03
CA ASN A 282 9.76 -13.65 -0.44
C ASN A 282 9.25 -13.43 0.99
N ASP A 283 9.77 -12.45 1.72
CA ASP A 283 9.39 -12.14 3.11
C ASP A 283 7.95 -11.62 3.28
N VAL A 284 7.30 -11.19 2.19
CA VAL A 284 5.88 -10.77 2.22
C VAL A 284 4.89 -11.94 2.21
N TYR A 285 5.35 -13.14 1.87
CA TYR A 285 4.56 -14.36 1.81
C TYR A 285 4.77 -15.18 3.08
N ILE A 286 3.68 -15.73 3.63
CA ILE A 286 3.76 -16.62 4.79
C ILE A 286 3.94 -18.08 4.36
N GLU A 287 4.22 -18.95 5.33
CA GLU A 287 4.32 -20.39 5.08
C GLU A 287 3.05 -20.93 4.37
N GLY A 288 3.25 -21.67 3.28
CA GLY A 288 2.17 -22.20 2.44
C GLY A 288 1.74 -21.30 1.28
N GLU A 289 2.09 -20.01 1.28
CA GLU A 289 1.77 -19.12 0.15
C GLU A 289 2.78 -19.27 -0.98
N VAL A 290 2.25 -19.38 -2.20
CA VAL A 290 3.07 -19.44 -3.41
C VAL A 290 3.16 -18.06 -4.04
N ARG A 291 4.39 -17.58 -4.21
CA ARG A 291 4.66 -16.33 -4.93
C ARG A 291 4.17 -16.40 -6.38
N PRO A 292 3.46 -15.37 -6.88
CA PRO A 292 3.09 -15.28 -8.29
C PRO A 292 4.30 -15.25 -9.22
N LYS A 293 4.29 -16.11 -10.24
CA LYS A 293 5.35 -16.18 -11.26
C LYS A 293 4.95 -15.40 -12.51
N LYS A 294 5.94 -14.81 -13.18
CA LYS A 294 5.73 -14.16 -14.47
C LYS A 294 5.28 -15.20 -15.50
N THR A 295 4.05 -15.12 -15.98
CA THR A 295 3.60 -15.93 -17.12
C THR A 295 4.35 -15.47 -18.36
N SER A 296 5.28 -16.28 -18.87
CA SER A 296 5.84 -16.06 -20.19
C SER A 296 4.74 -16.34 -21.21
N LYS A 297 4.20 -15.28 -21.85
CA LYS A 297 3.42 -15.48 -23.06
C LYS A 297 4.37 -16.10 -24.08
N LYS A 298 4.30 -17.42 -24.29
CA LYS A 298 4.80 -18.04 -25.51
C LYS A 298 4.17 -17.24 -26.65
N ARG A 299 4.97 -16.50 -27.41
CA ARG A 299 4.53 -15.96 -28.70
C ARG A 299 3.93 -17.14 -29.45
N LYS A 300 2.61 -17.14 -29.71
CA LYS A 300 2.05 -17.99 -30.74
C LYS A 300 2.83 -17.63 -32.00
N LYS A 301 3.66 -18.56 -32.46
CA LYS A 301 4.32 -18.46 -33.75
C LYS A 301 3.18 -18.60 -34.74
N ASP A 302 2.68 -17.49 -35.28
CA ASP A 302 1.75 -17.52 -36.40
C ASP A 302 2.49 -18.21 -37.55
N THR A 303 2.21 -19.49 -37.73
CA THR A 303 2.50 -20.21 -38.97
C THR A 303 1.42 -19.82 -39.96
N ASN A 304 1.53 -18.62 -40.52
CA ASN A 304 0.83 -18.27 -41.75
C ASN A 304 1.87 -18.34 -42.89
N PRO A 305 1.74 -19.24 -43.89
CA PRO A 305 2.77 -19.45 -44.91
C PRO A 305 2.88 -18.35 -45.98
N ASP A 306 2.12 -17.25 -45.92
CA ASP A 306 1.97 -16.31 -47.04
C ASP A 306 2.48 -14.88 -46.77
N GLN A 307 3.71 -14.74 -46.29
CA GLN A 307 4.43 -13.47 -46.47
C GLN A 307 5.85 -13.71 -47.00
N LEU A 308 5.95 -13.62 -48.33
CA LEU A 308 7.17 -13.60 -49.12
C LEU A 308 8.19 -12.61 -48.52
N LYS A 309 9.39 -13.15 -48.26
CA LYS A 309 10.58 -12.40 -47.85
C LYS A 309 10.90 -11.32 -48.90
N ARG A 310 10.95 -10.04 -48.50
CA ARG A 310 11.69 -9.02 -49.25
C ARG A 310 13.19 -9.34 -49.21
N PRO A 311 13.90 -9.35 -50.35
CA PRO A 311 15.32 -9.62 -50.37
C PRO A 311 16.12 -8.45 -49.76
N LYS A 312 17.21 -8.80 -49.07
CA LYS A 312 18.19 -7.87 -48.49
C LYS A 312 18.88 -7.10 -49.61
N SER A 313 18.98 -5.77 -49.46
CA SER A 313 19.76 -4.89 -50.33
C SER A 313 21.24 -5.26 -50.27
N VAL A 314 21.83 -5.57 -51.42
CA VAL A 314 23.28 -5.74 -51.60
C VAL A 314 23.88 -4.37 -51.92
N SER A 315 24.93 -3.99 -51.19
CA SER A 315 25.74 -2.80 -51.44
C SER A 315 26.55 -2.94 -52.73
N VAL A 316 26.39 -2.01 -53.67
CA VAL A 316 27.15 -1.95 -54.93
C VAL A 316 28.44 -1.13 -54.70
N PRO A 317 29.63 -1.60 -55.14
CA PRO A 317 30.87 -0.81 -55.07
C PRO A 317 30.96 0.23 -56.21
N PRO A 318 31.76 1.31 -56.05
CA PRO A 318 31.79 2.43 -56.98
C PRO A 318 32.49 2.08 -58.31
N VAL A 319 31.95 2.65 -59.40
CA VAL A 319 32.42 2.48 -60.79
C VAL A 319 33.63 3.40 -61.06
N PRO A 320 34.68 2.96 -61.77
CA PRO A 320 35.80 3.82 -62.15
C PRO A 320 35.48 4.68 -63.38
N VAL A 321 35.96 5.93 -63.38
CA VAL A 321 35.88 6.89 -64.49
C VAL A 321 36.96 6.57 -65.53
N PRO A 322 36.65 6.45 -66.83
CA PRO A 322 37.66 6.39 -67.87
C PRO A 322 38.10 7.79 -68.32
N THR A 323 39.41 7.98 -68.39
CA THR A 323 40.10 9.09 -69.04
C THR A 323 39.98 8.98 -70.57
N SER A 324 39.79 10.12 -71.25
CA SER A 324 40.00 10.25 -72.69
C SER A 324 41.07 11.29 -72.97
N ASN A 325 41.94 10.96 -73.92
CA ASN A 325 43.02 11.77 -74.49
C ASN A 325 42.59 13.13 -75.01
#